data_AF-A0A392QC09-F1
#
_entry.id   AF-A0A392QC09-F1
#
_cell.length_a   1.000
_cell.length_b   1.000
_cell.length_c   1.000
_cell.angle_alpha   90.00
_cell.angle_beta   90.00
_cell.angle_gamma   90.00
#
_symmetry.space_group_name_H-M   'P 1'
#
loop_
_entity.id
_entity.type
_entity.pdbx_description
1 polymer ?
#
loop_
_entity_poly.entity_id
_entity_poly.type
_entity_poly.pdbx_seq_one_letter_code
_entity_poly.pdbx_strand_id
1 'polypeptide(L)'
;MPYCDVGTQTSSPSTSSSAVAPADVQLNNDVKIFYRTYGRGPTKVLLIIGLAATHEGWGPQIKGLTGTDVANDEDDAVWSGGDNEAGGGIEVCAFDNRGVGRSSIPIRKSDYS
;
A
#
# COMPACT_ATOMS: atom_id res chain seq x y z
N MET A 1 2.05 0.81 -11.14
CA MET A 1 1.11 1.55 -10.27
C MET A 1 1.16 0.89 -8.89
N PRO A 2 1.40 1.64 -7.81
CA PRO A 2 1.71 1.11 -6.47
C PRO A 2 0.44 0.62 -5.72
N TYR A 3 -0.43 -0.12 -6.40
CA TYR A 3 -1.68 -0.63 -5.82
C TYR A 3 -1.85 -2.11 -6.10
N CYS A 4 -2.31 -2.84 -5.09
CA CYS A 4 -2.77 -4.23 -5.21
C CYS A 4 -4.29 -4.26 -5.06
N ASP A 5 -4.99 -4.84 -6.03
CA ASP A 5 -6.43 -5.07 -5.96
C ASP A 5 -6.69 -6.32 -5.10
N VAL A 6 -7.39 -6.15 -3.97
CA VAL A 6 -7.59 -7.23 -2.97
C VAL A 6 -9.06 -7.67 -2.85
N GLY A 7 -9.95 -7.13 -3.67
CA GLY A 7 -11.35 -7.55 -3.74
C GLY A 7 -12.28 -6.42 -4.17
N THR A 8 -13.59 -6.66 -4.07
CA THR A 8 -14.64 -5.66 -4.32
C THR A 8 -15.51 -5.50 -3.07
N GLN A 9 -15.87 -4.27 -2.73
CA GLN A 9 -16.87 -3.98 -1.70
C GLN A 9 -18.23 -4.39 -2.24
N THR A 10 -18.86 -5.37 -1.58
CA THR A 10 -20.24 -5.74 -1.91
C THR A 10 -21.17 -4.63 -1.42
N SER A 11 -21.58 -3.75 -2.33
CA SER A 11 -22.71 -2.88 -2.08
C SER A 11 -23.97 -3.75 -2.01
N SER A 12 -24.43 -4.11 -0.80
CA SER A 12 -25.82 -4.56 -0.62
C SER A 12 -26.74 -3.51 -1.24
N PRO A 13 -27.82 -3.88 -1.94
CA PRO A 13 -28.67 -2.92 -2.64
C PRO A 13 -29.35 -2.03 -1.59
N SER A 14 -28.80 -0.85 -1.35
CA SER A 14 -29.54 0.22 -0.70
C SER A 14 -30.56 0.68 -1.72
N THR A 15 -31.82 0.38 -1.42
CA THR A 15 -33.03 1.04 -1.89
C THR A 15 -32.72 2.33 -2.64
N SER A 16 -33.09 2.34 -3.92
CA SER A 16 -33.22 3.52 -4.76
C SER A 16 -34.07 4.58 -4.03
N SER A 17 -33.44 5.49 -3.32
CA SER A 17 -34.04 6.78 -2.96
C SER A 17 -33.41 7.84 -3.84
N SER A 18 -34.21 8.30 -4.78
CA SER A 18 -33.92 9.35 -5.76
C SER A 18 -33.15 10.52 -5.18
N ALA A 19 -31.88 10.64 -5.55
CA ALA A 19 -31.17 11.90 -5.65
C ALA A 19 -30.36 11.83 -6.93
N VAL A 20 -30.63 12.75 -7.86
CA VAL A 20 -29.96 12.84 -9.15
C VAL A 20 -28.52 13.26 -8.89
N ALA A 21 -27.62 12.28 -8.75
CA ALA A 21 -26.20 12.50 -8.90
C ALA A 21 -25.88 12.52 -10.41
N PRO A 22 -25.05 13.46 -10.88
CA PRO A 22 -24.68 13.49 -12.29
C PRO A 22 -23.99 12.19 -12.67
N ALA A 23 -24.30 11.69 -13.88
CA ALA A 23 -23.71 10.49 -14.45
C ALA A 23 -22.18 10.55 -14.42
N ASP A 24 -21.55 9.37 -14.27
CA ASP A 24 -20.11 9.10 -14.29
C ASP A 24 -19.31 9.17 -12.98
N VAL A 25 -19.92 8.76 -11.86
CA VAL A 25 -19.13 8.09 -10.81
C VAL A 25 -19.52 6.62 -10.80
N GLN A 26 -18.85 5.84 -11.64
CA GLN A 26 -18.71 4.41 -11.38
C GLN A 26 -18.11 4.32 -9.97
N LEU A 27 -18.92 4.01 -8.95
CA LEU A 27 -18.44 3.73 -7.61
C LEU A 27 -17.55 2.50 -7.75
N ASN A 28 -16.26 2.72 -7.94
CA ASN A 28 -15.34 1.62 -8.14
C ASN A 28 -15.21 0.91 -6.79
N ASN A 29 -15.93 -0.19 -6.66
CA ASN A 29 -16.00 -0.95 -5.43
C ASN A 29 -14.69 -1.69 -5.14
N ASP A 30 -13.71 -1.66 -6.05
CA ASP A 30 -12.42 -2.30 -5.86
C ASP A 30 -11.71 -1.81 -4.58
N VAL A 31 -11.38 -2.75 -3.70
CA VAL A 31 -10.53 -2.52 -2.54
C VAL A 31 -9.09 -2.56 -3.02
N LYS A 32 -8.40 -1.43 -2.89
CA LYS A 32 -7.01 -1.25 -3.31
C LYS A 32 -6.13 -1.01 -2.11
N ILE A 33 -5.01 -1.72 -2.07
CA ILE A 33 -3.97 -1.55 -1.06
C ILE A 33 -2.79 -0.83 -1.70
N PHE A 34 -2.49 0.37 -1.19
CA PHE A 34 -1.30 1.11 -1.59
C PHE A 34 -0.06 0.47 -0.96
N TYR A 35 0.97 0.21 -1.77
CA TYR A 35 2.23 -0.34 -1.29
C TYR A 35 3.42 0.32 -1.99
N ARG A 36 4.57 0.32 -1.31
CA ARG A 36 5.85 0.72 -1.90
C ARG A 36 6.92 -0.33 -1.63
N THR A 37 7.87 -0.41 -2.55
CA THR A 37 9.03 -1.28 -2.42
C THR A 37 10.30 -0.46 -2.34
N TYR A 38 11.26 -0.95 -1.56
CA TYR A 38 12.52 -0.28 -1.28
C TYR A 38 13.65 -1.29 -1.35
N GLY A 39 14.75 -0.89 -1.96
CA GLY A 39 15.90 -1.76 -2.17
C GLY A 39 15.62 -2.94 -3.10
N ARG A 40 16.62 -3.77 -3.33
CA ARG A 40 16.53 -4.93 -4.22
C ARG A 40 17.28 -6.10 -3.60
N GLY A 41 16.81 -7.32 -3.86
CA GLY A 41 17.50 -8.52 -3.43
C GLY A 41 16.60 -9.74 -3.31
N PRO A 42 17.20 -10.91 -3.07
CA PRO A 42 16.47 -12.17 -2.97
C PRO A 42 15.67 -12.27 -1.66
N THR A 43 16.14 -11.63 -0.59
CA THR A 43 15.43 -11.60 0.70
C THR A 43 14.30 -10.59 0.62
N LYS A 44 13.07 -11.06 0.82
CA LYS A 44 11.86 -10.23 0.81
C LYS A 44 11.37 -10.01 2.24
N VAL A 45 11.09 -8.76 2.58
CA VAL A 45 10.55 -8.37 3.89
C VAL A 45 9.25 -7.61 3.69
N LEU A 46 8.20 -7.98 4.41
CA LEU A 46 6.91 -7.28 4.43
C LEU A 46 6.74 -6.58 5.78
N LEU A 47 6.53 -5.25 5.75
CA LEU A 47 6.28 -4.45 6.94
C LEU A 47 4.80 -4.08 7.03
N ILE A 48 4.13 -4.55 8.08
CA ILE A 48 2.70 -4.31 8.36
C ILE A 48 2.62 -3.25 9.45
N ILE A 49 2.12 -2.06 9.11
CA ILE A 49 2.03 -0.95 10.07
C ILE A 49 0.97 -1.19 11.15
N GLY A 50 1.20 -0.61 12.34
CA GLY A 50 0.26 -0.61 13.45
C GLY A 50 -0.98 0.28 13.22
N LEU A 51 -1.81 0.39 14.26
CA LEU A 51 -3.06 1.15 14.24
C LEU A 51 -2.85 2.62 13.83
N ALA A 52 -3.69 3.10 12.90
CA ALA A 52 -3.79 4.50 12.49
C ALA A 52 -2.49 5.16 12.01
N ALA A 53 -1.53 4.38 11.51
CA ALA A 53 -0.31 4.86 10.89
C ALA A 53 -0.21 4.39 9.42
N THR A 54 0.69 5.04 8.65
CA THR A 54 0.96 4.74 7.24
C THR A 54 2.30 4.04 7.08
N HIS A 55 2.57 3.51 5.88
CA HIS A 55 3.85 2.91 5.51
C HIS A 55 5.06 3.81 5.79
N GLU A 56 4.90 5.14 5.77
CA GLU A 56 5.95 6.12 6.09
C GLU A 56 6.50 5.95 7.52
N GLY A 57 5.70 5.40 8.44
CA GLY A 57 6.14 5.10 9.81
C GLY A 57 7.29 4.09 9.91
N TRP A 58 7.56 3.35 8.83
CA TRP A 58 8.66 2.39 8.75
C TRP A 58 9.98 2.97 8.22
N GLY A 59 10.06 4.27 7.94
CA GLY A 59 11.24 4.90 7.33
C GLY A 59 12.60 4.48 7.94
N PRO A 60 12.78 4.54 9.28
CA PRO A 60 14.02 4.10 9.93
C PRO A 60 14.37 2.62 9.69
N GLN A 61 13.37 1.73 9.73
CA GLN A 61 13.55 0.29 9.51
C GLN A 61 13.85 -0.02 8.05
N ILE A 62 13.16 0.66 7.13
CA ILE A 62 13.41 0.55 5.69
C ILE A 62 14.85 0.93 5.39
N LYS A 63 15.30 2.11 5.82
CA LYS A 63 16.68 2.58 5.61
C LYS A 63 17.71 1.64 6.23
N GLY A 64 17.43 1.09 7.42
CA GLY A 64 18.32 0.13 8.07
C GLY A 64 18.43 -1.21 7.33
N LEU A 65 17.35 -1.68 6.68
CA LEU A 65 17.32 -2.96 5.96
C LEU A 65 17.87 -2.84 4.53
N THR A 66 17.57 -1.75 3.83
CA THR A 66 17.83 -1.61 2.39
C THR A 66 18.95 -0.63 2.06
N GLY A 67 19.39 0.18 3.04
CA GLY A 67 20.34 1.28 2.85
C GLY A 67 19.72 2.55 2.25
N THR A 68 18.42 2.55 1.94
CA THR A 68 17.73 3.68 1.29
C THR A 68 16.29 3.83 1.79
N ASP A 69 15.78 5.05 1.82
CA ASP A 69 14.37 5.39 2.01
C ASP A 69 13.68 5.86 0.71
N VAL A 70 14.41 5.82 -0.41
CA VAL A 70 13.89 6.11 -1.76
C VAL A 70 13.16 4.89 -2.30
N ALA A 71 11.92 5.08 -2.78
CA ALA A 71 11.13 3.99 -3.31
C ALA A 71 11.66 3.52 -4.67
N ASN A 72 11.54 2.22 -4.97
CA ASN A 72 12.06 1.62 -6.20
C ASN A 72 11.39 2.12 -7.49
N ASP A 73 10.20 2.72 -7.38
CA ASP A 73 9.45 3.29 -8.51
C ASP A 73 9.75 4.77 -8.74
N GLU A 74 10.64 5.37 -7.95
CA GLU A 74 11.11 6.74 -8.13
C GLU A 74 12.34 6.77 -9.05
N ASP A 75 12.43 7.77 -9.92
CA ASP A 75 13.47 7.87 -10.96
C ASP A 75 14.89 7.99 -10.37
N ASP A 76 15.00 8.47 -9.14
CA ASP A 76 16.27 8.66 -8.40
C ASP A 76 16.71 7.40 -7.63
N ALA A 77 16.06 6.25 -7.82
CA ALA A 77 16.41 4.99 -7.15
C ALA A 77 17.77 4.44 -7.62
N VAL A 78 18.86 4.99 -7.09
CA VAL A 78 20.22 4.51 -7.33
C VAL A 78 20.49 3.31 -6.43
N TRP A 79 20.41 2.11 -7.01
CA TRP A 79 20.83 0.88 -6.35
C TRP A 79 22.35 0.74 -6.43
N SER A 80 23.06 1.35 -5.49
CA SER A 80 24.44 0.96 -5.17
C SER A 80 24.35 -0.36 -4.45
N GLY A 81 24.36 -1.48 -5.19
CA GLY A 81 24.19 -2.82 -4.64
C GLY A 81 25.06 -3.05 -3.42
N GLY A 82 24.45 -2.83 -2.25
CA GLY A 82 25.12 -2.91 -0.97
C GLY A 82 25.55 -4.35 -0.77
N ASP A 83 26.84 -4.50 -0.55
CA ASP A 83 27.61 -5.61 -0.02
C ASP A 83 27.13 -6.07 1.37
N ASN A 84 25.82 -6.02 1.64
CA ASN A 84 25.22 -6.60 2.83
C ASN A 84 25.67 -8.06 2.87
N GLU A 85 26.53 -8.39 3.84
CA GLU A 85 27.25 -9.67 3.96
C GLU A 85 26.34 -10.91 4.05
N ALA A 86 25.03 -10.71 4.05
CA ALA A 86 23.99 -11.70 3.86
C ALA A 86 23.47 -11.75 2.40
N GLY A 87 24.33 -12.12 1.45
CA GLY A 87 23.90 -12.83 0.23
C GLY A 87 22.92 -12.13 -0.73
N GLY A 88 23.10 -10.84 -1.03
CA GLY A 88 22.53 -10.24 -2.25
C GLY A 88 21.44 -9.17 -2.08
N GLY A 89 21.34 -8.56 -0.90
CA GLY A 89 20.45 -7.41 -0.65
C GLY A 89 19.06 -7.80 -0.13
N ILE A 90 18.34 -6.82 0.39
CA ILE A 90 16.98 -6.96 0.93
C ILE A 90 16.05 -6.04 0.12
N GLU A 91 14.91 -6.58 -0.30
CA GLU A 91 13.79 -5.79 -0.81
C GLU A 91 12.68 -5.75 0.26
N VAL A 92 12.35 -4.54 0.69
CA VAL A 92 11.27 -4.30 1.65
C VAL A 92 10.03 -3.86 0.90
N CYS A 93 8.88 -4.44 1.24
CA CYS A 93 7.55 -3.95 0.88
C CYS A 93 6.85 -3.40 2.13
N ALA A 94 6.37 -2.16 2.06
CA ALA A 94 5.56 -1.54 3.09
C ALA A 94 4.25 -1.03 2.48
N PHE A 95 3.14 -1.19 3.19
CA PHE A 95 1.82 -0.84 2.68
C PHE A 95 0.95 -0.12 3.71
N ASP A 96 -0.04 0.62 3.22
CA ASP A 96 -1.05 1.24 4.06
C ASP A 96 -2.19 0.23 4.31
N ASN A 97 -2.54 0.00 5.58
CA ASN A 97 -3.70 -0.84 5.90
C ASN A 97 -4.99 -0.25 5.30
N ARG A 98 -5.95 -1.11 4.95
CA ARG A 98 -7.30 -0.68 4.53
C ARG A 98 -7.89 0.29 5.56
N GLY A 99 -8.44 1.42 5.10
CA GLY A 99 -8.99 2.47 5.96
C GLY A 99 -8.00 3.53 6.43
N VAL A 100 -6.73 3.44 6.06
CA VAL A 100 -5.68 4.40 6.44
C VAL A 100 -4.83 4.76 5.22
N GLY A 101 -4.26 5.97 5.23
CA GLY A 101 -3.29 6.40 4.23
C GLY A 101 -3.88 6.48 2.82
N ARG A 102 -3.16 5.89 1.87
CA ARG A 102 -3.50 5.90 0.44
C ARG A 102 -4.29 4.67 -0.02
N SER A 103 -4.51 3.69 0.86
CA SER A 103 -5.36 2.54 0.59
C SER A 103 -6.85 2.90 0.59
N SER A 104 -7.68 2.05 -0.01
CA SER A 104 -9.14 2.23 0.00
C SER A 104 -9.67 2.36 1.43
N ILE A 105 -10.59 3.31 1.64
CA ILE A 105 -11.28 3.53 2.90
C ILE A 105 -12.69 2.93 2.80
N PRO A 106 -13.01 1.87 3.59
CA PRO A 106 -14.34 1.31 3.60
C PRO A 106 -15.39 2.35 4.01
N ILE A 107 -16.54 2.33 3.34
CA ILE A 107 -17.61 3.32 3.55
C ILE A 107 -18.38 3.01 4.84
N ARG A 108 -18.64 1.73 5.12
CA ARG A 108 -19.38 1.31 6.31
C ARG A 108 -18.44 0.65 7.30
N LYS A 109 -18.75 0.80 8.59
CA LYS A 109 -18.01 0.15 9.68
C LYS A 109 -18.03 -1.38 9.53
N SER A 110 -19.11 -1.96 9.00
CA SER A 110 -19.23 -3.39 8.72
C SER A 110 -18.17 -3.90 7.74
N ASP A 111 -17.73 -3.04 6.83
CA ASP A 111 -16.83 -3.40 5.73
C ASP A 111 -15.37 -3.52 6.21
N TYR A 112 -15.12 -3.23 7.50
CA TYR A 112 -13.83 -3.47 8.17
C TYR A 112 -13.69 -4.89 8.71
N SER A 113 -14.79 -5.65 8.81
CA SER A 113 -14.82 -7.05 9.29
C SER A 113 -14.79 -8.05 8.15
#